data_AF-L8GDE8-F1
#
_entry.id   AF-L8GDE8-F1
#
_cell.length_a   1.000
_cell.length_b   1.000
_cell.length_c   1.000
_cell.angle_alpha   90.00
_cell.angle_beta   90.00
_cell.angle_gamma   90.00
#
_symmetry.space_group_name_H-M   'P 1'
#
loop_
_entity.id
_entity.type
_entity.pdbx_description
1 polymer ?
#
loop_
_entity_poly.entity_id
_entity_poly.type
_entity_poly.pdbx_seq_one_letter_code
_entity_poly.pdbx_strand_id
1 'polypeptide(L)'
;MLARRSSSVAATSAVRLTSSTVTASGLVRPAASATAVISSRNASTKSKAQQLRDMLTSNQLEYIMEAHNGLSAKIVEEAGFKGIWGSGLSISAQLGVRDSNEASYTQVLEFMSDNTSIPILLDGDTGYGNFNNARRLIRKLEQRGVAGVCIEDKLFPKTNSLLEGVSQPLADIDEFCGKIQACKDAQKDDAFSGAKYYDPVV
;
A
#
# COMPACT_ATOMS: atom_id res chain seq x y z
N MET A 1 -5.94 -51.67 2.18
CA MET A 1 -7.31 -51.13 2.26
C MET A 1 -7.31 -49.78 1.56
N LEU A 2 -7.59 -49.78 0.25
CA LEU A 2 -7.58 -48.59 -0.62
C LEU A 2 -8.82 -47.73 -0.33
N ALA A 3 -8.62 -46.47 0.07
CA ALA A 3 -9.69 -45.47 0.14
C ALA A 3 -9.75 -44.70 -1.19
N ARG A 4 -10.89 -44.83 -1.87
CA ARG A 4 -11.24 -44.17 -3.14
C ARG A 4 -11.29 -42.66 -2.95
N ARG A 5 -10.60 -41.90 -3.80
CA ARG A 5 -10.86 -40.47 -4.01
C ARG A 5 -11.81 -40.32 -5.19
N SER A 6 -13.00 -39.82 -4.92
CA SER A 6 -13.98 -39.39 -5.90
C SER A 6 -13.56 -38.06 -6.52
N SER A 7 -13.59 -38.03 -7.85
CA SER A 7 -13.35 -36.90 -8.72
C SER A 7 -14.56 -35.95 -8.74
N SER A 8 -14.30 -34.65 -8.62
CA SER A 8 -15.26 -33.59 -8.96
C SER A 8 -14.62 -32.71 -10.03
N VAL A 9 -15.15 -32.85 -11.25
CA VAL A 9 -14.80 -32.07 -12.44
C VAL A 9 -15.47 -30.71 -12.31
N ALA A 10 -14.67 -29.63 -12.33
CA ALA A 10 -15.19 -28.27 -12.38
C ALA A 10 -15.73 -27.97 -13.79
N ALA A 11 -16.95 -27.41 -13.82
CA ALA A 11 -17.70 -27.11 -15.02
C ALA A 11 -17.05 -25.98 -15.84
N THR A 12 -16.86 -26.27 -17.13
CA THR A 12 -16.51 -25.31 -18.19
C THR A 12 -17.71 -24.38 -18.44
N SER A 13 -17.57 -23.08 -18.21
CA SER A 13 -18.57 -22.10 -18.66
C SER A 13 -18.18 -21.59 -20.05
N ALA A 14 -18.98 -21.94 -21.05
CA ALA A 14 -18.79 -21.52 -22.44
C ALA A 14 -19.28 -20.08 -22.63
N VAL A 15 -18.41 -19.20 -23.14
CA VAL A 15 -18.75 -17.85 -23.58
C VAL A 15 -19.49 -17.93 -24.92
N ARG A 16 -20.77 -17.56 -24.93
CA ARG A 16 -21.60 -17.53 -26.14
C ARG A 16 -21.45 -16.17 -26.81
N LEU A 17 -20.68 -16.09 -27.88
CA LEU A 17 -20.61 -14.92 -28.76
C LEU A 17 -21.85 -14.94 -29.69
N THR A 18 -22.76 -14.00 -29.52
CA THR A 18 -23.84 -13.78 -30.49
C THR A 18 -23.35 -12.80 -31.57
N SER A 19 -23.23 -13.28 -32.81
CA SER A 19 -23.02 -12.44 -33.98
C SER A 19 -24.33 -11.73 -34.35
N SER A 20 -24.29 -10.40 -34.46
CA SER A 20 -25.38 -9.60 -34.99
C SER A 20 -25.24 -9.46 -36.51
N THR A 21 -26.19 -10.05 -37.24
CA THR A 21 -26.34 -9.90 -38.70
C THR A 21 -26.94 -8.53 -39.01
N VAL A 22 -26.30 -7.78 -39.92
CA VAL A 22 -26.80 -6.53 -40.46
C VAL A 22 -27.83 -6.84 -41.55
N THR A 23 -29.06 -6.33 -41.41
CA THR A 23 -30.03 -6.26 -42.50
C THR A 23 -30.34 -4.81 -42.83
N ALA A 24 -30.22 -4.49 -44.12
CA ALA A 24 -30.50 -3.18 -44.67
C ALA A 24 -32.03 -2.99 -44.83
N SER A 25 -32.57 -1.94 -44.23
CA SER A 25 -33.76 -1.24 -44.72
C SER A 25 -33.91 0.08 -43.97
N GLY A 26 -34.06 1.17 -44.71
CA GLY A 26 -34.05 2.53 -44.20
C GLY A 26 -35.28 2.89 -43.36
N LEU A 27 -35.04 3.71 -42.34
CA LEU A 27 -35.99 4.72 -41.88
C LEU A 27 -35.21 5.81 -41.11
N VAL A 28 -35.18 7.01 -41.67
CA VAL A 28 -34.61 8.21 -41.05
C VAL A 28 -35.59 8.71 -39.98
N ARG A 29 -35.14 8.84 -38.72
CA ARG A 29 -35.85 9.59 -37.66
C ARG A 29 -34.99 10.82 -37.29
N PRO A 30 -35.55 12.03 -37.16
CA PRO A 30 -34.78 13.17 -36.69
C PRO A 30 -34.81 13.30 -35.15
N ALA A 31 -33.70 13.84 -34.66
CA ALA A 31 -33.48 14.62 -33.44
C ALA A 31 -33.74 14.00 -32.05
N ALA A 32 -32.64 13.68 -31.36
CA ALA A 32 -32.46 14.10 -29.98
C ALA A 32 -31.04 14.69 -29.87
N SER A 33 -30.95 16.01 -29.76
CA SER A 33 -29.72 16.70 -29.38
C SER A 33 -29.42 16.30 -27.94
N ALA A 34 -28.50 15.35 -27.75
CA ALA A 34 -27.95 15.04 -26.45
C ALA A 34 -27.02 16.19 -26.08
N THR A 35 -27.58 17.25 -25.49
CA THR A 35 -26.80 18.20 -24.71
C THR A 35 -26.21 17.40 -23.56
N ALA A 36 -24.97 16.96 -23.73
CA ALA A 36 -24.17 16.39 -22.67
C ALA A 36 -24.07 17.45 -21.57
N VAL A 37 -24.81 17.25 -20.50
CA VAL A 37 -24.53 17.89 -19.23
C VAL A 37 -23.18 17.33 -18.80
N ILE A 38 -22.10 18.04 -19.14
CA ILE A 38 -20.79 17.83 -18.54
C ILE A 38 -20.96 18.30 -17.09
N SER A 39 -21.53 17.42 -16.27
CA SER A 39 -21.56 17.58 -14.83
C SER A 39 -20.10 17.53 -14.37
N SER A 40 -19.64 18.65 -13.82
CA SER A 40 -18.32 18.88 -13.29
C SER A 40 -17.91 17.78 -12.32
N ARG A 41 -17.06 16.84 -12.76
CA ARG A 41 -16.28 16.01 -11.84
C ARG A 41 -15.13 16.85 -11.29
N ASN A 42 -15.43 17.70 -10.33
CA ASN A 42 -14.44 18.28 -9.43
C ASN A 42 -14.82 17.95 -7.99
N ALA A 43 -15.03 16.66 -7.72
CA ALA A 43 -14.83 16.16 -6.37
C ALA A 43 -13.32 16.03 -6.19
N SER A 44 -12.72 16.89 -5.37
CA SER A 44 -11.34 16.72 -4.93
C SER A 44 -11.24 15.32 -4.31
N THR A 45 -10.63 14.38 -5.03
CA THR A 45 -10.32 13.07 -4.51
C THR A 45 -9.25 13.26 -3.44
N LYS A 46 -9.55 12.87 -2.19
CA LYS A 46 -8.61 12.95 -1.06
C LYS A 46 -7.25 12.36 -1.44
N SER A 47 -6.16 13.01 -1.01
CA SER A 47 -4.81 12.44 -1.18
C SER A 47 -4.72 11.07 -0.51
N LYS A 48 -3.85 10.18 -1.00
CA LYS A 48 -3.61 8.89 -0.35
C LYS A 48 -3.21 9.05 1.11
N ALA A 49 -2.40 10.05 1.43
CA ALA A 49 -2.04 10.41 2.81
C ALA A 49 -3.27 10.73 3.67
N GLN A 50 -4.21 11.54 3.15
CA GLN A 50 -5.46 11.85 3.86
C GLN A 50 -6.35 10.62 4.01
N GLN A 51 -6.45 9.75 2.99
CA GLN A 51 -7.19 8.50 3.07
C GLN A 51 -6.66 7.61 4.20
N LEU A 52 -5.33 7.44 4.30
CA LEU A 52 -4.71 6.66 5.37
C LEU A 52 -4.95 7.31 6.74
N ARG A 53 -4.81 8.64 6.84
CA ARG A 53 -5.05 9.36 8.09
C ARG A 53 -6.47 9.15 8.58
N ASP A 54 -7.45 9.27 7.69
CA ASP A 54 -8.86 9.04 8.01
C ASP A 54 -9.09 7.61 8.53
N MET A 55 -8.42 6.62 7.95
CA MET A 55 -8.47 5.23 8.43
C MET A 55 -7.86 5.08 9.84
N LEU A 56 -6.68 5.67 10.08
CA LEU A 56 -5.98 5.57 11.37
C LEU A 56 -6.70 6.29 12.52
N THR A 57 -7.46 7.34 12.22
CA THR A 57 -8.24 8.10 13.21
C THR A 57 -9.72 7.72 13.23
N SER A 58 -10.10 6.69 12.47
CA SER A 58 -11.46 6.17 12.42
C SER A 58 -11.85 5.55 13.76
N ASN A 59 -13.14 5.65 14.11
CA ASN A 59 -13.71 4.92 15.24
C ASN A 59 -14.13 3.49 14.87
N GLN A 60 -13.70 3.00 13.69
CA GLN A 60 -14.00 1.67 13.19
C GLN A 60 -12.70 0.87 13.05
N LEU A 61 -12.81 -0.45 13.19
CA LEU A 61 -11.71 -1.35 12.86
C LEU A 61 -11.51 -1.35 11.33
N GLU A 62 -10.38 -0.80 10.89
CA GLU A 62 -9.98 -0.77 9.49
C GLU A 62 -9.01 -1.92 9.16
N TYR A 63 -9.03 -2.36 7.91
CA TYR A 63 -8.18 -3.44 7.42
C TYR A 63 -7.34 -2.93 6.24
N ILE A 64 -6.05 -3.27 6.26
CA ILE A 64 -5.14 -3.12 5.13
C ILE A 64 -4.57 -4.50 4.78
N MET A 65 -4.37 -4.76 3.50
CA MET A 65 -3.85 -6.06 3.04
C MET A 65 -2.43 -5.92 2.50
N GLU A 66 -1.62 -6.92 2.76
CA GLU A 66 -0.25 -6.99 2.29
C GLU A 66 -0.15 -7.05 0.75
N ALA A 67 0.82 -6.33 0.20
CA ALA A 67 1.26 -6.46 -1.18
C ALA A 67 2.78 -6.20 -1.28
N HIS A 68 3.41 -6.77 -2.31
CA HIS A 68 4.86 -6.68 -2.52
C HIS A 68 5.26 -6.22 -3.93
N ASN A 69 4.32 -6.10 -4.87
CA ASN A 69 4.58 -5.57 -6.22
C ASN A 69 3.31 -4.95 -6.83
N GLY A 70 3.43 -4.30 -8.00
CA GLY A 70 2.31 -3.62 -8.65
C GLY A 70 1.10 -4.53 -8.94
N LEU A 71 1.32 -5.80 -9.28
CA LEU A 71 0.25 -6.76 -9.56
C LEU A 71 -0.52 -7.12 -8.27
N SER A 72 0.18 -7.53 -7.22
CA SER A 72 -0.43 -7.84 -5.93
C SER A 72 -1.14 -6.63 -5.32
N ALA A 73 -0.57 -5.42 -5.46
CA ALA A 73 -1.20 -4.18 -5.03
C ALA A 73 -2.53 -3.92 -5.76
N LYS A 74 -2.58 -4.17 -7.07
CA LYS A 74 -3.81 -4.04 -7.85
C LYS A 74 -4.87 -5.07 -7.44
N ILE A 75 -4.46 -6.32 -7.19
CA ILE A 75 -5.34 -7.38 -6.69
C ILE A 75 -5.94 -6.99 -5.33
N VAL A 76 -5.13 -6.43 -4.42
CA VAL A 76 -5.61 -5.95 -3.11
C VAL A 76 -6.69 -4.87 -3.27
N GLU A 77 -6.47 -3.91 -4.15
CA GLU A 77 -7.46 -2.86 -4.44
C GLU A 77 -8.76 -3.44 -5.04
N GLU A 78 -8.65 -4.32 -6.03
CA GLU A 78 -9.82 -4.93 -6.70
C GLU A 78 -10.58 -5.89 -5.78
N ALA A 79 -9.92 -6.48 -4.79
CA ALA A 79 -10.55 -7.27 -3.73
C ALA A 79 -11.34 -6.41 -2.72
N GLY A 80 -11.22 -5.07 -2.79
CA GLY A 80 -12.01 -4.13 -1.99
C GLY A 80 -11.36 -3.67 -0.69
N PHE A 81 -10.07 -3.94 -0.47
CA PHE A 81 -9.35 -3.36 0.66
C PHE A 81 -9.17 -1.85 0.47
N LYS A 82 -9.22 -1.10 1.58
CA LYS A 82 -9.08 0.36 1.57
C LYS A 82 -7.64 0.84 1.65
N GLY A 83 -6.68 -0.05 1.88
CA GLY A 83 -5.27 0.29 1.98
C GLY A 83 -4.37 -0.94 1.91
N ILE A 84 -3.08 -0.68 1.71
CA ILE A 84 -2.05 -1.69 1.50
C ILE A 84 -1.01 -1.60 2.61
N TRP A 85 -0.59 -2.77 3.10
CA TRP A 85 0.63 -2.93 3.88
C TRP A 85 1.79 -3.30 2.95
N GLY A 86 2.76 -2.40 2.81
CA GLY A 86 4.01 -2.67 2.09
C GLY A 86 4.96 -3.45 2.98
N SER A 87 4.82 -4.77 3.00
CA SER A 87 5.53 -5.68 3.91
C SER A 87 7.02 -5.82 3.57
N GLY A 88 7.91 -5.47 4.51
CA GLY A 88 9.36 -5.66 4.35
C GLY A 88 9.72 -7.12 4.09
N LEU A 89 9.08 -8.05 4.83
CA LEU A 89 9.25 -9.49 4.67
C LEU A 89 8.86 -10.00 3.28
N SER A 90 7.68 -9.62 2.77
CA SER A 90 7.22 -10.08 1.45
C SER A 90 8.08 -9.49 0.33
N ILE A 91 8.46 -8.22 0.46
CA ILE A 91 9.27 -7.51 -0.52
C ILE A 91 10.70 -8.05 -0.57
N SER A 92 11.33 -8.40 0.57
CA SER A 92 12.64 -9.05 0.56
C SER A 92 12.56 -10.46 -0.02
N ALA A 93 11.52 -11.22 0.36
CA ALA A 93 11.33 -12.60 -0.08
C ALA A 93 11.15 -12.72 -1.60
N GLN A 94 10.35 -11.85 -2.23
CA GLN A 94 10.19 -11.86 -3.70
C GLN A 94 11.51 -11.53 -4.42
N LEU A 95 12.39 -10.76 -3.78
CA LEU A 95 13.71 -10.39 -4.32
C LEU A 95 14.76 -11.49 -4.07
N GLY A 96 14.41 -12.57 -3.38
CA GLY A 96 15.33 -13.66 -3.04
C GLY A 96 16.36 -13.28 -1.97
N VAL A 97 16.09 -12.26 -1.16
CA VAL A 97 16.98 -11.76 -0.10
C VAL A 97 16.30 -11.78 1.27
N ARG A 98 17.11 -11.68 2.34
CA ARG A 98 16.65 -11.74 3.73
C ARG A 98 16.04 -10.41 4.17
N ASP A 99 15.02 -10.46 5.03
CA ASP A 99 14.43 -9.29 5.69
C ASP A 99 15.36 -8.75 6.80
N SER A 100 16.48 -8.17 6.38
CA SER A 100 17.56 -7.69 7.25
C SER A 100 18.32 -6.51 6.62
N ASN A 101 17.60 -5.65 5.91
CA ASN A 101 18.13 -4.55 5.10
C ASN A 101 19.13 -4.95 3.99
N GLU A 102 19.03 -6.18 3.44
CA GLU A 102 19.78 -6.55 2.23
C GLU A 102 19.26 -5.80 1.00
N ALA A 103 17.93 -5.69 0.88
CA ALA A 103 17.30 -4.80 -0.08
C ALA A 103 17.39 -3.36 0.42
N SER A 104 17.84 -2.45 -0.44
CA SER A 104 17.84 -1.01 -0.15
C SER A 104 16.43 -0.42 -0.25
N TYR A 105 16.14 0.66 0.50
CA TYR A 105 14.85 1.35 0.40
C TYR A 105 14.49 1.83 -1.02
N THR A 106 15.49 2.01 -1.89
CA THR A 106 15.28 2.37 -3.30
C THR A 106 14.70 1.23 -4.14
N GLN A 107 14.91 -0.03 -3.73
CA GLN A 107 14.38 -1.22 -4.40
C GLN A 107 13.00 -1.62 -3.88
N VAL A 108 12.66 -1.21 -2.65
CA VAL A 108 11.42 -1.58 -1.95
C VAL A 108 10.15 -0.92 -2.54
N LEU A 109 10.28 0.06 -3.43
CA LEU A 109 9.19 0.97 -3.83
C LEU A 109 8.81 0.95 -5.32
N GLU A 110 9.09 -0.14 -6.05
CA GLU A 110 8.76 -0.18 -7.47
C GLU A 110 7.25 -0.37 -7.72
N PHE A 111 6.62 0.69 -8.25
CA PHE A 111 5.34 0.71 -8.97
C PHE A 111 4.04 0.39 -8.21
N MET A 112 4.06 -0.05 -6.95
CA MET A 112 2.81 -0.33 -6.20
C MET A 112 1.88 0.89 -6.13
N SER A 113 2.44 2.06 -5.81
CA SER A 113 1.66 3.29 -5.69
C SER A 113 1.11 3.77 -7.04
N ASP A 114 1.86 3.59 -8.12
CA ASP A 114 1.48 4.02 -9.47
C ASP A 114 0.28 3.21 -10.01
N ASN A 115 0.07 1.99 -9.51
CA ASN A 115 -0.97 1.06 -9.98
C ASN A 115 -2.23 1.02 -9.10
N THR A 116 -2.31 1.87 -8.07
CA THR A 116 -3.40 1.87 -7.09
C THR A 116 -3.88 3.29 -6.79
N SER A 117 -5.15 3.42 -6.43
CA SER A 117 -5.75 4.66 -5.91
C SER A 117 -5.83 4.70 -4.38
N ILE A 118 -5.74 3.54 -3.73
CA ILE A 118 -5.73 3.37 -2.27
C ILE A 118 -4.36 3.67 -1.62
N PRO A 119 -4.31 4.06 -0.34
CA PRO A 119 -3.08 4.32 0.39
C PRO A 119 -2.20 3.09 0.63
N ILE A 120 -0.88 3.33 0.67
CA ILE A 120 0.12 2.36 1.12
C ILE A 120 0.73 2.86 2.43
N LEU A 121 0.71 2.01 3.47
CA LEU A 121 1.51 2.11 4.67
C LEU A 121 2.71 1.16 4.53
N LEU A 122 3.92 1.71 4.46
CA LEU A 122 5.14 0.93 4.22
C LEU A 122 5.80 0.47 5.54
N ASP A 123 6.34 -0.75 5.57
CA ASP A 123 7.38 -1.15 6.52
C ASP A 123 8.70 -0.42 6.22
N GLY A 124 9.02 0.58 7.04
CA GLY A 124 10.22 1.39 6.93
C GLY A 124 11.43 0.86 7.69
N ASP A 125 11.37 -0.38 8.20
CA ASP A 125 12.40 -0.97 9.06
C ASP A 125 12.77 0.01 10.20
N THR A 126 14.05 0.24 10.47
CA THR A 126 14.52 1.23 11.47
C THR A 126 14.76 2.63 10.87
N GLY A 127 14.28 2.89 9.65
CA GLY A 127 14.51 4.13 8.91
C GLY A 127 15.81 4.15 8.09
N TYR A 128 16.39 2.97 7.82
CA TYR A 128 17.59 2.76 6.99
C TYR A 128 18.83 3.55 7.47
N GLY A 129 18.99 3.71 8.79
CA GLY A 129 20.12 4.37 9.43
C GLY A 129 19.69 5.29 10.56
N ASN A 130 20.34 6.45 10.68
CA ASN A 130 20.03 7.44 11.71
C ASN A 130 18.92 8.41 11.25
N PHE A 131 18.66 9.45 12.05
CA PHE A 131 17.64 10.46 11.76
C PHE A 131 17.79 11.12 10.37
N ASN A 132 19.03 11.26 9.86
CA ASN A 132 19.30 11.88 8.57
C ASN A 132 18.89 10.97 7.39
N ASN A 133 19.02 9.66 7.57
CA ASN A 133 18.52 8.66 6.62
C ASN A 133 16.99 8.62 6.66
N ALA A 134 16.41 8.54 7.86
CA ALA A 134 14.97 8.44 8.06
C ALA A 134 14.22 9.66 7.46
N ARG A 135 14.68 10.89 7.73
CA ARG A 135 14.07 12.09 7.13
C ARG A 135 14.15 12.13 5.60
N ARG A 136 15.22 11.55 5.02
CA ARG A 136 15.35 11.42 3.56
C ARG A 136 14.36 10.39 3.03
N LEU A 137 14.19 9.27 3.72
CA LEU A 137 13.18 8.25 3.40
C LEU A 137 11.80 8.89 3.31
N ILE A 138 11.37 9.64 4.33
CA ILE A 138 10.06 10.33 4.34
C ILE A 138 9.82 11.13 3.05
N ARG A 139 10.76 12.02 2.71
CA ARG A 139 10.64 12.85 1.50
C ARG A 139 10.56 12.01 0.22
N LYS A 140 11.24 10.87 0.17
CA LYS A 140 11.21 9.97 -0.98
C LYS A 140 9.92 9.15 -1.06
N LEU A 141 9.36 8.77 0.07
CA LEU A 141 8.05 8.11 0.15
C LEU A 141 6.92 9.03 -0.30
N GLU A 142 6.90 10.28 0.17
CA GLU A 142 5.93 11.29 -0.27
C GLU A 142 6.03 11.54 -1.78
N GLN A 143 7.26 11.67 -2.32
CA GLN A 143 7.48 11.83 -3.77
C GLN A 143 6.94 10.66 -4.60
N ARG A 144 6.77 9.47 -4.00
CA ARG A 144 6.25 8.26 -4.64
C ARG A 144 4.77 8.02 -4.33
N GLY A 145 4.10 8.96 -3.66
CA GLY A 145 2.69 8.83 -3.29
C GLY A 145 2.40 7.75 -2.24
N VAL A 146 3.41 7.30 -1.49
CA VAL A 146 3.20 6.46 -0.31
C VAL A 146 2.53 7.31 0.76
N ALA A 147 1.55 6.74 1.46
CA ALA A 147 0.68 7.48 2.38
C ALA A 147 1.26 7.55 3.81
N GLY A 148 2.09 6.58 4.17
CA GLY A 148 2.70 6.51 5.49
C GLY A 148 3.83 5.49 5.60
N VAL A 149 4.50 5.51 6.74
CA VAL A 149 5.57 4.57 7.06
C VAL A 149 5.55 4.19 8.54
N CYS A 150 5.73 2.89 8.80
CA CYS A 150 6.02 2.34 10.12
C CYS A 150 7.54 2.27 10.30
N ILE A 151 8.08 2.80 11.40
CA ILE A 151 9.50 2.68 11.75
C ILE A 151 9.56 1.97 13.10
N GLU A 152 10.43 0.97 13.22
CA GLU A 152 10.65 0.21 14.46
C GLU A 152 11.85 0.75 15.26
N ASP A 153 11.77 0.63 16.57
CA ASP A 153 12.74 1.10 17.58
C ASP A 153 13.88 0.10 17.83
N LYS A 154 14.26 -0.67 16.81
CA LYS A 154 15.41 -1.58 16.86
C LYS A 154 16.70 -0.89 16.39
N LEU A 155 17.84 -1.52 16.70
CA LEU A 155 19.13 -1.15 16.12
C LEU A 155 19.20 -1.49 14.62
N PHE A 156 19.95 -0.68 13.86
CA PHE A 156 20.26 -0.94 12.46
C PHE A 156 21.58 -1.73 12.34
N PRO A 157 21.70 -2.72 11.42
CA PRO A 157 20.67 -3.19 10.48
C PRO A 157 19.55 -3.97 11.17
N LYS A 158 18.37 -3.98 10.55
CA LYS A 158 17.16 -4.66 11.02
C LYS A 158 17.45 -6.13 11.30
N THR A 159 16.92 -6.57 12.43
CA THR A 159 16.79 -7.98 12.77
C THR A 159 15.32 -8.36 12.71
N ASN A 160 14.97 -9.34 11.86
CA ASN A 160 13.60 -9.79 11.69
C ASN A 160 13.03 -10.34 13.02
N SER A 161 11.77 -10.03 13.32
CA SER A 161 11.13 -10.39 14.59
C SER A 161 10.89 -11.89 14.77
N LEU A 162 11.04 -12.71 13.73
CA LEU A 162 10.88 -14.17 13.78
C LEU A 162 12.16 -14.91 14.24
N LEU A 163 13.26 -14.19 14.49
CA LEU A 163 14.46 -14.83 15.04
C LEU A 163 14.24 -15.19 16.52
N GLU A 164 14.12 -16.49 16.79
CA GLU A 164 13.91 -17.05 18.13
C GLU A 164 15.18 -16.97 19.01
N GLY A 165 14.98 -16.93 20.32
CA GLY A 165 16.05 -17.19 21.32
C GLY A 165 17.02 -16.05 21.61
N VAL A 166 16.84 -14.86 21.00
CA VAL A 166 17.71 -13.70 21.22
C VAL A 166 16.85 -12.50 21.62
N SER A 167 17.07 -11.97 22.84
CA SER A 167 16.58 -10.64 23.19
C SER A 167 17.26 -9.63 22.27
N GLN A 168 16.49 -9.02 21.39
CA GLN A 168 17.01 -8.06 20.42
C GLN A 168 17.19 -6.69 21.11
N PRO A 169 18.39 -6.09 21.06
CA PRO A 169 18.59 -4.77 21.63
C PRO A 169 17.75 -3.73 20.88
N LEU A 170 17.13 -2.84 21.66
CA LEU A 170 16.38 -1.70 21.16
C LEU A 170 17.30 -0.47 21.07
N ALA A 171 16.88 0.50 20.24
CA ALA A 171 17.48 1.81 20.22
C ALA A 171 17.26 2.53 21.56
N ASP A 172 18.14 3.48 21.86
CA ASP A 172 17.89 4.39 22.97
C ASP A 172 16.60 5.19 22.73
N ILE A 173 15.86 5.45 23.81
CA ILE A 173 14.56 6.13 23.72
C ILE A 173 14.74 7.52 23.10
N ASP A 174 15.74 8.29 23.52
CA ASP A 174 15.97 9.65 23.02
C ASP A 174 16.46 9.63 21.57
N GLU A 175 17.28 8.64 21.20
CA GLU A 175 17.68 8.42 19.81
C GLU A 175 16.45 8.19 18.92
N PHE A 176 15.55 7.30 19.33
CA PHE A 176 14.37 6.97 18.55
C PHE A 176 13.41 8.15 18.49
N CYS A 177 13.15 8.83 19.60
CA CYS A 177 12.32 10.04 19.64
C CYS A 177 12.88 11.14 18.73
N GLY A 178 14.19 11.38 18.74
CA GLY A 178 14.85 12.33 17.85
C GLY A 178 14.71 11.94 16.37
N LYS A 179 14.76 10.64 16.05
CA LYS A 179 14.50 10.12 14.70
C LYS A 179 13.06 10.38 14.27
N ILE A 180 12.10 10.14 15.15
CA ILE A 180 10.67 10.42 14.92
C ILE A 180 10.44 11.91 14.65
N GLN A 181 11.01 12.78 15.49
CA GLN A 181 10.91 14.23 15.32
C GLN A 181 11.49 14.66 13.95
N ALA A 182 12.68 14.17 13.59
CA ALA A 182 13.29 14.49 12.30
C ALA A 182 12.45 13.99 11.11
N CYS A 183 11.74 12.86 11.26
CA CYS A 183 10.78 12.38 10.26
C CYS A 183 9.58 13.33 10.13
N LYS A 184 9.01 13.78 11.26
CA LYS A 184 7.89 14.73 11.29
C LYS A 184 8.27 16.09 10.68
N ASP A 185 9.42 16.64 11.04
CA ASP A 185 9.93 17.92 10.53
C ASP A 185 10.21 17.90 9.01
N ALA A 186 10.42 16.72 8.44
CA ALA A 186 10.75 16.57 7.03
C ALA A 186 9.55 16.33 6.12
N GLN A 187 8.37 16.06 6.67
CA GLN A 187 7.11 15.89 5.93
C GLN A 187 6.76 17.17 5.19
N LYS A 188 6.18 17.01 3.99
CA LYS A 188 5.59 18.10 3.23
C LYS A 188 4.06 18.06 3.24
N ASP A 189 3.50 16.86 3.32
CA ASP A 189 2.06 16.67 3.47
C ASP A 189 1.76 16.39 4.94
N ASP A 190 1.04 17.31 5.60
CA ASP A 190 0.65 17.18 7.01
C ASP A 190 -0.17 15.92 7.28
N ALA A 191 -0.85 15.38 6.26
CA ALA A 191 -1.61 14.14 6.35
C ALA A 191 -0.72 12.89 6.30
N PHE A 192 0.53 12.98 5.82
CA PHE A 192 1.44 11.85 5.74
C PHE A 192 1.59 11.19 7.11
N SER A 193 1.35 9.89 7.16
CA SER A 193 1.32 9.13 8.40
C SER A 193 2.66 8.45 8.61
N GLY A 194 3.64 9.22 9.11
CA GLY A 194 4.90 8.70 9.60
C GLY A 194 4.89 8.65 11.11
N ALA A 195 5.30 7.50 11.65
CA ALA A 195 5.57 7.19 13.06
C ALA A 195 5.26 8.36 14.01
N LYS A 196 4.06 8.35 14.58
CA LYS A 196 3.67 9.36 15.57
C LYS A 196 4.36 9.01 16.88
N TYR A 197 5.11 9.97 17.43
CA TYR A 197 5.29 10.03 18.86
C TYR A 197 3.90 10.18 19.47
N TYR A 198 3.48 9.21 20.28
CA TYR A 198 2.35 9.41 21.18
C TYR A 198 2.90 10.33 22.27
N ASP A 199 2.58 11.62 22.21
CA ASP A 199 2.79 12.50 23.37
C ASP A 199 1.72 12.09 24.39
N PRO A 200 2.07 11.53 25.56
CA PRO A 200 1.07 11.20 26.57
C PRO A 200 0.46 12.44 27.24
N VAL A 201 0.83 13.67 26.83
CA VAL A 201 0.47 14.93 27.50
C VAL A 201 -0.40 15.86 26.63
N VAL A 202 -0.92 15.43 25.47
CA VAL A 202 -1.93 16.19 24.69
C VAL A 202 -3.13 15.36 24.32
#